data_AF-A0A8C6KW96-F1
#
_entry.id   AF-A0A8C6KW96-F1
#
_cell.length_a   1.000
_cell.length_b   1.000
_cell.length_c   1.000
_cell.angle_alpha   90.00
_cell.angle_beta   90.00
_cell.angle_gamma   90.00
#
_symmetry.space_group_name_H-M   'P 1'
#
loop_
_entity.id
_entity.type
_entity.pdbx_description
1 polymer ?
#
loop_
_entity_poly.entity_id
_entity_poly.type
_entity_poly.pdbx_seq_one_letter_code
_entity_poly.pdbx_strand_id
1 'polypeptide(L)'
;MDMKKRIHLELRNRTPSDVRELVLDNCRSVEGKIEGLTAEFVNLEFLSLINVGLISVSNLPKLGKLKKVRLTFHPKNIYWLQRKYCFGLNIKKTK
;
A
#
# COMPACT_ATOMS: atom_id res chain seq x y z
N MET A 1 11.11 11.02 2.57
CA MET A 1 11.69 9.76 3.10
C MET A 1 11.37 8.63 2.13
N ASP A 2 12.32 7.75 1.80
CA ASP A 2 12.07 6.63 0.88
C ASP A 2 11.20 5.56 1.54
N MET A 3 10.29 4.95 0.77
CA MET A 3 9.35 3.92 1.27
C MET A 3 10.08 2.73 1.90
N LYS A 4 11.13 2.20 1.25
CA LYS A 4 11.96 1.11 1.78
C LYS A 4 12.59 1.46 3.14
N LYS A 5 13.09 2.69 3.30
CA LYS A 5 13.68 3.15 4.56
C LYS A 5 12.62 3.20 5.66
N ARG A 6 11.40 3.67 5.34
CA ARG A 6 10.32 3.70 6.32
C ARG A 6 9.94 2.30 6.79
N ILE A 7 9.81 1.34 5.86
CA ILE A 7 9.53 -0.06 6.20
C ILE A 7 10.59 -0.61 7.16
N HIS A 8 11.88 -0.37 6.87
CA HIS A 8 12.97 -0.78 7.75
C HIS A 8 12.87 -0.20 9.16
N LEU A 9 12.44 1.06 9.28
CA LEU A 9 12.22 1.70 10.58
C LEU A 9 10.98 1.17 11.32
N GLU A 10 9.90 0.83 10.61
CA GLU A 10 8.70 0.25 11.21
C GLU A 10 8.95 -1.17 11.73
N LEU A 11 9.84 -1.91 11.05
CA LEU A 11 10.25 -3.25 11.45
C LEU A 11 10.96 -3.23 12.82
N ARG A 12 11.83 -2.25 13.12
CA ARG A 12 12.55 -2.16 14.41
C ARG A 12 13.18 -3.49 14.85
N ASN A 13 13.82 -4.21 13.93
CA ASN A 13 14.38 -5.56 14.12
C ASN A 13 13.35 -6.69 14.37
N ARG A 14 12.05 -6.44 14.18
CA ARG A 14 11.02 -7.49 14.15
C ARG A 14 10.97 -8.14 12.77
N THR A 15 10.47 -9.37 12.74
CA THR A 15 10.22 -10.03 11.47
C THR A 15 9.03 -9.37 10.76
N PRO A 16 9.04 -9.25 9.42
CA PRO A 16 7.91 -8.73 8.66
C PRO A 16 6.63 -9.56 8.87
N SER A 17 6.77 -10.83 9.21
CA SER A 17 5.67 -11.73 9.59
C SER A 17 4.96 -11.31 10.87
N ASP A 18 5.65 -10.68 11.82
CA ASP A 18 5.05 -10.24 13.10
C ASP A 18 4.40 -8.86 13.02
N VAL A 19 4.63 -8.13 11.94
CA VAL A 19 4.07 -6.79 11.74
C VAL A 19 2.59 -6.88 11.37
N ARG A 20 1.73 -6.33 12.22
CA ARG A 20 0.27 -6.25 11.99
C ARG A 20 -0.17 -4.94 11.38
N GLU A 21 0.55 -3.86 11.65
CA GLU A 21 0.18 -2.52 11.22
C GLU A 21 1.40 -1.84 10.61
N LEU A 22 1.24 -1.32 9.39
CA LEU A 22 2.32 -0.66 8.66
C LEU A 22 1.86 0.70 8.16
N VAL A 23 2.52 1.75 8.62
CA VAL A 23 2.21 3.15 8.29
C VAL A 23 3.35 3.72 7.45
N LEU A 24 3.07 3.93 6.17
CA LEU A 24 4.01 4.43 5.16
C LEU A 24 3.60 5.81 4.64
N ASP A 25 2.98 6.62 5.49
CA ASP A 25 2.52 7.95 5.10
C ASP A 25 3.70 8.89 4.78
N ASN A 26 3.49 9.82 3.85
CA ASN A 26 4.51 10.78 3.37
C ASN A 26 5.79 10.12 2.82
N CYS A 27 5.71 8.86 2.39
CA CYS A 27 6.81 8.16 1.76
C CYS A 27 6.91 8.50 0.27
N ARG A 28 8.13 8.65 -0.24
CA ARG A 28 8.36 8.81 -1.67
C ARG A 28 8.31 7.44 -2.33
N SER A 29 7.33 7.22 -3.20
CA SER A 29 7.29 6.06 -4.10
C SER A 29 8.21 6.30 -5.31
N VAL A 30 8.79 5.22 -5.83
CA VAL A 30 9.63 5.27 -7.04
C VAL A 30 8.73 5.02 -8.25
N GLU A 31 8.68 5.98 -9.18
CA GLU A 31 7.79 5.94 -10.35
C GLU A 31 6.30 5.71 -10.01
N GLY A 32 5.85 6.11 -8.82
CA GLY A 32 4.48 5.86 -8.38
C GLY A 32 4.15 4.39 -8.13
N LYS A 33 5.16 3.54 -7.88
CA LYS A 33 5.00 2.12 -7.54
C LYS A 33 5.30 1.88 -6.07
N ILE A 34 4.67 0.85 -5.51
CA ILE A 34 4.96 0.35 -4.16
C ILE A 34 6.30 -0.38 -4.20
N GLU A 35 7.19 -0.05 -3.28
CA GLU A 35 8.52 -0.67 -3.15
C GLU A 35 8.79 -1.10 -1.71
N GLY A 36 9.36 -2.29 -1.54
CA GLY A 36 9.74 -2.84 -0.24
C GLY A 36 8.62 -3.58 0.50
N LEU A 37 7.39 -3.57 -0.03
CA LEU A 37 6.32 -4.44 0.47
C LEU A 37 6.44 -5.81 -0.21
N THR A 38 6.66 -6.86 0.58
CA THR A 38 6.80 -8.25 0.12
C THR A 38 5.62 -9.10 0.62
N ALA A 39 5.48 -10.33 0.12
CA ALA A 39 4.47 -11.27 0.64
C ALA A 39 4.79 -11.78 2.07
N GLU A 40 5.92 -11.37 2.66
CA GLU A 40 6.35 -11.76 4.00
C GLU A 40 5.49 -11.11 5.10
N PHE A 41 4.78 -10.03 4.79
CA PHE A 41 3.83 -9.36 5.68
C PHE A 41 2.51 -10.14 5.83
N VAL A 42 2.60 -11.43 6.14
CA VAL A 42 1.49 -12.38 6.15
C VAL A 42 0.42 -12.06 7.21
N ASN A 43 0.82 -11.42 8.32
CA ASN A 43 -0.08 -11.03 9.41
C ASN A 43 -0.45 -9.54 9.38
N LEU A 44 -0.17 -8.84 8.28
CA LEU A 44 -0.52 -7.44 8.17
C LEU A 44 -2.03 -7.27 8.06
N GLU A 45 -2.62 -6.59 9.04
CA GLU A 45 -4.05 -6.29 9.13
C GLU A 45 -4.36 -4.87 8.64
N PHE A 46 -3.43 -3.93 8.87
CA PHE A 46 -3.58 -2.52 8.53
C PHE A 46 -2.40 -2.00 7.70
N LEU A 47 -2.71 -1.34 6.58
CA LEU A 47 -1.73 -0.67 5.73
C LEU A 47 -2.17 0.77 5.44
N SER A 48 -1.33 1.75 5.77
CA SER A 48 -1.54 3.16 5.42
C SER A 48 -0.47 3.65 4.46
N LEU A 49 -0.93 4.23 3.35
CA LEU A 49 -0.15 4.73 2.23
C LEU A 49 -0.75 6.09 1.81
N ILE A 50 -0.67 7.07 2.69
CA ILE A 50 -1.19 8.43 2.48
C ILE A 50 -0.07 9.35 2.00
N ASN A 51 -0.39 10.21 1.02
CA ASN A 51 0.51 11.20 0.45
C ASN A 51 1.82 10.60 -0.08
N VAL A 52 1.73 9.42 -0.70
CA VAL A 52 2.88 8.65 -1.19
C VAL A 52 3.17 8.82 -2.68
N GLY A 53 2.32 9.54 -3.41
CA GLY A 53 2.47 9.76 -4.84
C GLY A 53 2.31 8.50 -5.71
N LEU A 54 1.53 7.52 -5.24
CA LEU A 54 1.30 6.29 -6.00
C LEU A 54 0.49 6.57 -7.28
N ILE A 55 0.97 5.99 -8.37
CA ILE A 55 0.32 5.96 -9.69
C ILE A 55 -0.38 4.60 -9.89
N SER A 56 0.20 3.52 -9.37
CA SER A 56 -0.36 2.16 -9.47
C SER A 56 -0.14 1.33 -8.21
N VAL A 57 -1.07 0.40 -7.96
CA VAL A 57 -1.01 -0.61 -6.88
C VAL A 57 -0.74 -2.03 -7.42
N SER A 58 -0.32 -2.17 -8.68
CA SER A 58 -0.07 -3.49 -9.30
C SER A 58 1.02 -4.32 -8.60
N ASN A 59 1.98 -3.68 -7.95
CA ASN A 59 3.07 -4.35 -7.21
C ASN A 59 2.69 -4.69 -5.76
N LEU A 60 1.40 -4.63 -5.40
CA LEU A 60 0.98 -5.02 -4.07
C LEU A 60 1.03 -6.56 -3.96
N PRO A 61 1.83 -7.13 -3.03
CA PRO A 61 1.81 -8.56 -2.76
C PRO A 61 0.43 -9.00 -2.24
N LYS A 62 0.14 -10.29 -2.37
CA LYS A 62 -1.12 -10.87 -1.88
C LYS A 62 -1.09 -10.99 -0.36
N LEU A 63 -1.69 -10.03 0.32
CA LEU A 63 -1.76 -9.98 1.79
C LEU A 63 -3.08 -10.61 2.26
N GLY A 64 -3.05 -11.87 2.67
CA GLY A 64 -4.26 -12.65 2.99
C GLY A 64 -5.01 -12.19 4.24
N LYS A 65 -4.33 -11.57 5.21
CA LYS A 65 -4.92 -11.11 6.49
C LYS A 65 -5.22 -9.62 6.53
N LEU A 66 -5.02 -8.91 5.41
CA LEU A 66 -5.20 -7.46 5.32
C LEU A 66 -6.68 -7.12 5.41
N LYS A 67 -7.08 -6.45 6.50
CA LYS A 67 -8.47 -6.05 6.76
C LYS A 67 -8.75 -4.63 6.27
N LYS A 68 -7.76 -3.74 6.36
CA LYS A 68 -7.97 -2.32 6.09
C LYS A 68 -6.77 -1.68 5.41
N VAL A 69 -7.06 -0.93 4.35
CA VAL A 69 -6.06 -0.24 3.54
C VAL A 69 -6.48 1.22 3.37
N ARG A 70 -5.58 2.15 3.68
CA ARG A 70 -5.74 3.58 3.37
C ARG A 70 -4.75 3.97 2.27
N LEU A 71 -5.27 4.42 1.14
CA LEU A 71 -4.48 4.86 -0.01
C LEU A 71 -4.96 6.24 -0.44
N THR A 72 -4.04 7.12 -0.82
CA THR A 72 -4.38 8.36 -1.54
C THR A 72 -3.73 8.36 -2.91
N PHE A 73 -4.54 8.42 -3.96
CA PHE A 73 -4.04 8.58 -5.33
C PHE A 73 -3.88 10.06 -5.67
N HIS A 74 -2.87 10.38 -6.47
CA HIS A 74 -2.72 11.73 -6.99
C HIS A 74 -3.90 12.04 -7.93
N PRO A 75 -4.65 13.15 -7.75
CA PRO A 75 -5.90 13.41 -8.46
C PRO A 75 -5.78 13.57 -9.98
N LYS A 76 -4.55 13.70 -10.51
CA LYS A 76 -4.30 13.82 -11.95
C LYS A 76 -4.54 12.52 -12.76
N ASN A 77 -4.77 11.38 -12.10
CA ASN A 77 -5.02 10.08 -12.76
C ASN A 77 -6.36 9.41 -12.38
N ILE A 78 -7.27 10.14 -11.71
CA ILE A 78 -8.58 9.64 -11.25
C ILE A 78 -9.43 9.07 -12.40
N TYR A 79 -9.35 9.65 -13.60
CA TYR A 79 -10.18 9.24 -14.73
C TYR A 79 -9.75 7.89 -15.37
N TRP A 80 -8.49 7.48 -15.24
CA TRP A 80 -8.00 6.22 -15.82
C TRP A 80 -8.19 5.01 -14.89
N LEU A 81 -8.04 5.18 -13.58
CA LEU A 81 -8.20 4.07 -12.61
C LEU A 81 -9.66 3.66 -12.41
N GLN A 82 -10.61 4.60 -12.56
CA GLN A 82 -12.03 4.31 -12.36
C GLN A 82 -12.59 3.32 -13.40
N ARG A 83 -11.99 3.24 -14.59
CA ARG A 83 -12.35 2.25 -15.61
C ARG A 83 -11.68 0.88 -15.43
N LYS A 84 -10.44 0.83 -14.91
CA LYS A 84 -9.67 -0.42 -14.83
C LYS A 84 -9.86 -1.19 -13.51
N TYR A 85 -10.10 -0.50 -12.39
CA TYR A 85 -10.24 -1.14 -11.07
C TYR A 85 -11.67 -1.45 -10.65
N CYS A 86 -12.70 -0.76 -11.20
CA CYS A 86 -14.10 -1.08 -10.88
C CYS A 86 -14.61 -2.40 -11.49
N PHE A 87 -13.93 -2.95 -12.50
CA PHE A 87 -14.38 -4.19 -13.15
C PHE A 87 -13.67 -5.47 -12.66
N GLY A 88 -12.53 -5.35 -11.98
CA GLY A 88 -11.67 -6.52 -11.65
C GLY A 88 -11.51 -6.84 -10.16
N LEU A 89 -11.81 -5.91 -9.25
CA LEU A 89 -11.75 -6.15 -7.81
C LEU A 89 -13.06 -5.68 -7.18
N ASN A 90 -13.77 -6.63 -6.57
CA ASN A 90 -15.01 -6.47 -5.83
C ASN A 90 -14.76 -5.72 -4.50
N ILE A 91 -14.18 -4.52 -4.57
CA ILE A 91 -14.07 -3.60 -3.45
C ILE A 91 -15.29 -2.70 -3.54
N LYS A 92 -16.32 -3.06 -2.76
CA LYS A 92 -17.51 -2.22 -2.56
C LYS A 92 -17.04 -0.82 -2.16
N LYS A 93 -17.25 0.16 -3.04
CA LYS A 93 -17.21 1.58 -2.69
C LYS A 93 -18.32 1.81 -1.67
N THR A 94 -17.99 1.87 -0.39
CA THR A 94 -18.85 2.54 0.59
C THR A 94 -18.83 4.04 0.27
N LYS A 95 -20.04 4.58 0.17
CA LYS A 95 -20.40 5.96 -0.17
C LYS A 95 -19.66 7.01 0.65
#